data_AF-A0A1G2CC44-F1
#
_entry.id   AF-A0A1G2CC44-F1
#
_cell.length_a   1.000
_cell.length_b   1.000
_cell.length_c   1.000
_cell.angle_alpha   90.00
_cell.angle_beta   90.00
_cell.angle_gamma   90.00
#
_symmetry.space_group_name_H-M   'P 1'
#
loop_
_entity.id
_entity.type
_entity.pdbx_description
1 polymer ?
#
loop_
_entity_poly.entity_id
_entity_poly.type
_entity_poly.pdbx_seq_one_letter_code
_entity_poly.pdbx_strand_id
1 'polypeptide(L)'
;MDEAVKKVLMELFDALGFSDVEKNEAMLDFQKKVAAEILRFVQDKLPAEQRDFIAQGGTALNDSHNPMVGVVRETLKGLYTVEEYRAKAKEILRKLLPVYVDYMAQDMSEEERMRLAGVVKKL
;
A
#
# COMPACT_ATOMS: atom_id res chain seq x y z
N MET A 1 5.23 -7.06 -4.80
CA MET A 1 4.12 -6.27 -5.36
C MET A 1 3.72 -6.89 -6.68
N ASP A 2 2.45 -6.84 -7.07
CA ASP A 2 2.02 -7.28 -8.40
C ASP A 2 2.67 -6.39 -9.47
N GLU A 3 3.26 -6.97 -10.53
CA GLU A 3 3.98 -6.22 -11.56
C GLU A 3 3.06 -5.25 -12.33
N ALA A 4 1.78 -5.57 -12.49
CA ALA A 4 0.83 -4.67 -13.14
C ALA A 4 0.60 -3.40 -12.31
N VAL A 5 0.47 -3.55 -10.99
CA VAL A 5 0.32 -2.42 -10.05
C VAL A 5 1.57 -1.55 -10.02
N LYS A 6 2.76 -2.19 -9.96
CA LYS A 6 4.03 -1.48 -10.01
C LYS A 6 4.16 -0.66 -11.29
N LYS A 7 3.82 -1.24 -12.44
CA LYS A 7 3.86 -0.54 -13.73
C LYS A 7 2.95 0.70 -13.75
N VAL A 8 1.72 0.57 -13.25
CA VAL A 8 0.79 1.72 -13.17
C VAL A 8 1.31 2.82 -12.27
N LEU A 9 1.87 2.48 -11.10
CA LEU A 9 2.47 3.47 -10.20
C LEU A 9 3.66 4.17 -10.84
N MET A 10 4.50 3.44 -11.58
CA MET A 10 5.62 4.04 -12.31
C MET A 10 5.13 4.96 -13.41
N GLU A 11 4.15 4.55 -14.23
CA GLU A 11 3.54 5.40 -15.25
C GLU A 11 2.89 6.65 -14.66
N LEU A 12 2.29 6.54 -13.47
CA LEU A 12 1.73 7.66 -12.71
C LEU A 12 2.83 8.62 -12.26
N PHE A 13 3.91 8.11 -11.67
CA PHE A 13 5.03 8.95 -11.22
C PHE A 13 5.75 9.62 -12.40
N ASP A 14 5.90 8.91 -13.52
CA ASP A 14 6.42 9.48 -14.77
C ASP A 14 5.53 10.62 -15.27
N ALA A 15 4.21 10.43 -15.26
CA ALA A 15 3.25 11.47 -15.65
C ALA A 15 3.26 12.68 -14.71
N LEU A 16 3.60 12.49 -13.44
CA LEU A 16 3.79 13.54 -12.44
C LEU A 16 5.16 14.21 -12.53
N GLY A 17 6.05 13.76 -13.42
CA GLY A 17 7.38 14.33 -13.60
C GLY A 17 8.37 13.99 -12.48
N PHE A 18 8.12 12.93 -11.71
CA PHE A 18 9.00 12.54 -10.62
C PHE A 18 10.36 12.09 -11.19
N SER A 19 11.43 12.48 -10.50
CA SER A 19 12.76 11.90 -10.68
C SER A 19 12.79 10.45 -10.20
N ASP A 20 13.83 9.69 -10.58
CA ASP A 20 13.95 8.29 -10.14
C ASP A 20 14.11 8.15 -8.61
N VAL A 21 14.67 9.16 -7.94
CA VAL A 21 14.74 9.20 -6.47
C VAL A 21 13.34 9.35 -5.88
N GLU A 22 12.56 10.32 -6.36
CA GLU A 22 11.19 10.57 -5.91
C GLU A 22 10.26 9.39 -6.22
N LYS A 23 10.44 8.70 -7.34
CA LYS A 23 9.73 7.44 -7.66
C LYS A 23 9.97 6.36 -6.61
N ASN A 24 11.22 6.18 -6.20
CA ASN A 24 11.57 5.18 -5.20
C ASN A 24 10.97 5.51 -3.83
N GLU A 25 11.02 6.79 -3.43
CA GLU A 25 10.42 7.26 -2.18
C GLU A 25 8.89 7.12 -2.19
N ALA A 26 8.23 7.57 -3.26
CA ALA A 26 6.78 7.44 -3.43
C ALA A 26 6.33 5.98 -3.48
N MET A 27 7.12 5.10 -4.09
CA MET A 27 6.88 3.66 -4.10
C MET A 27 6.97 3.06 -2.69
N LEU A 28 7.98 3.45 -1.91
CA LEU A 28 8.14 3.00 -0.52
C LEU A 28 6.96 3.48 0.34
N ASP A 29 6.54 4.73 0.19
CA ASP A 29 5.41 5.26 0.94
C ASP A 29 4.07 4.63 0.55
N PHE A 30 3.87 4.35 -0.74
CA PHE A 30 2.71 3.57 -1.19
C PHE A 30 2.73 2.16 -0.58
N GLN A 31 3.86 1.47 -0.56
CA GLN A 31 4.00 0.16 0.09
C GLN A 31 3.65 0.21 1.58
N LYS A 32 4.11 1.24 2.30
CA LYS A 32 3.77 1.43 3.72
C LYS A 32 2.27 1.63 3.92
N LYS A 33 1.62 2.45 3.08
CA LYS A 33 0.16 2.66 3.13
C LYS A 33 -0.61 1.35 2.90
N VAL A 34 -0.21 0.56 1.90
CA VAL A 34 -0.82 -0.75 1.63
C VAL A 34 -0.63 -1.71 2.80
N ALA A 35 0.57 -1.76 3.38
CA ALA A 35 0.86 -2.60 4.53
C ALA A 35 0.00 -2.21 5.75
N ALA A 36 -0.13 -0.91 6.03
CA ALA A 36 -0.98 -0.40 7.10
C ALA A 36 -2.46 -0.77 6.90
N GLU A 37 -2.95 -0.69 5.66
CA GLU A 37 -4.35 -1.01 5.36
C GLU A 37 -4.65 -2.50 5.41
N ILE A 38 -3.68 -3.34 5.01
CA ILE A 38 -3.75 -4.79 5.24
C ILE A 38 -3.79 -5.08 6.74
N LEU A 39 -2.92 -4.44 7.54
CA LEU A 39 -2.88 -4.63 8.98
C LEU A 39 -4.20 -4.22 9.66
N ARG A 40 -4.82 -3.10 9.25
CA ARG A 40 -6.16 -2.70 9.71
C ARG A 40 -7.23 -3.72 9.34
N PHE A 41 -7.19 -4.28 8.13
CA PHE A 41 -8.17 -5.26 7.69
C PHE A 41 -8.10 -6.57 8.51
N VAL A 42 -6.89 -6.99 8.91
CA VAL A 42 -6.67 -8.22 9.67
C VAL A 42 -6.68 -8.00 11.18
N GLN A 43 -6.70 -6.74 11.65
CA GLN A 43 -6.53 -6.39 13.07
C GLN A 43 -7.57 -7.08 13.96
N ASP A 44 -8.80 -7.25 13.49
CA ASP A 44 -9.90 -7.84 14.29
C ASP A 44 -9.66 -9.30 14.66
N LYS A 45 -8.74 -9.97 13.95
CA LYS A 45 -8.31 -11.34 14.27
C LYS A 45 -7.07 -11.39 15.17
N LEU A 46 -6.49 -10.24 15.50
CA LEU A 46 -5.30 -10.16 16.32
C LEU A 46 -5.66 -10.00 17.81
N PRO A 47 -4.83 -10.53 18.72
CA PRO A 47 -4.92 -10.25 20.15
C PRO A 47 -4.92 -8.75 20.46
N ALA A 48 -5.55 -8.35 21.57
CA ALA A 48 -5.67 -6.95 21.97
C ALA A 48 -4.33 -6.20 21.97
N GLU A 49 -3.28 -6.80 22.54
CA GLU A 49 -1.93 -6.24 22.58
C GLU A 49 -1.36 -5.93 21.18
N GLN A 50 -1.61 -6.81 20.20
CA GLN A 50 -1.16 -6.63 18.81
C GLN A 50 -1.99 -5.57 18.10
N ARG A 51 -3.30 -5.50 18.38
CA ARG A 51 -4.18 -4.43 17.85
C ARG A 51 -3.77 -3.07 18.38
N ASP A 52 -3.47 -2.98 19.68
CA ASP A 52 -3.03 -1.73 20.31
C ASP A 52 -1.67 -1.29 19.75
N PHE A 53 -0.75 -2.24 19.52
CA PHE A 53 0.51 -1.98 18.83
C PHE A 53 0.30 -1.44 17.40
N ILE A 54 -0.61 -2.03 16.63
CA ILE A 54 -0.92 -1.59 15.27
C ILE A 54 -1.62 -0.21 15.29
N ALA A 55 -2.55 0.00 16.23
CA ALA A 55 -3.32 1.23 16.37
C ALA A 55 -2.44 2.42 16.80
N GLN A 56 -1.38 2.18 17.56
CA GLN A 56 -0.35 3.18 17.89
C GLN A 56 0.50 3.61 16.67
N GLY A 57 0.34 2.92 15.54
CA GLY A 57 0.52 3.43 14.18
C GLY A 57 1.65 4.43 13.97
N GLY A 58 2.90 3.95 13.84
CA GLY A 58 4.05 4.82 13.62
C GLY A 58 5.31 4.10 13.13
N THR A 59 6.47 4.77 13.25
CA THR A 59 7.82 4.27 12.95
C THR A 59 8.12 2.89 13.56
N ALA A 60 7.47 2.53 14.66
CA ALA A 60 7.60 1.22 15.31
C ALA A 60 7.15 0.03 14.45
N LEU A 61 6.17 0.21 13.55
CA LEU A 61 5.78 -0.81 12.57
C LEU A 61 6.78 -0.94 11.42
N ASN A 62 7.50 0.15 11.13
CA ASN A 62 8.55 0.18 10.10
C ASN A 62 9.91 -0.25 10.64
N ASP A 63 10.07 -0.33 11.97
CA ASP A 63 11.27 -0.85 12.60
C ASP A 63 11.24 -2.38 12.59
N SER A 64 12.01 -2.96 11.66
CA SER A 64 12.15 -4.41 11.54
C SER A 64 12.79 -5.07 12.77
N HIS A 65 13.40 -4.30 13.67
CA HIS A 65 13.99 -4.80 14.92
C HIS A 65 13.01 -4.79 16.09
N ASN A 66 11.81 -4.21 15.91
CA ASN A 66 10.80 -4.24 16.95
C ASN A 66 10.27 -5.68 17.13
N PRO A 67 10.40 -6.29 18.32
CA PRO A 67 10.01 -7.67 18.54
C PRO A 67 8.51 -7.92 18.31
N MET A 68 7.66 -6.90 18.52
CA MET A 68 6.22 -7.00 18.29
C MET A 68 5.89 -7.14 16.80
N VAL A 69 6.72 -6.61 15.90
CA VAL A 69 6.58 -6.83 14.45
C VAL A 69 6.77 -8.32 14.12
N GLY A 70 7.71 -8.99 14.76
CA GLY A 70 7.92 -10.44 14.62
C GLY A 70 6.69 -11.23 15.09
N VAL A 71 6.16 -10.89 16.26
CA VAL A 71 4.98 -11.54 16.85
C VAL A 71 3.74 -11.38 15.97
N VAL A 72 3.48 -10.17 15.45
CA VAL A 72 2.37 -9.92 14.52
C VAL A 72 2.55 -10.73 13.24
N ARG A 73 3.77 -10.80 12.67
CA ARG A 73 4.04 -11.58 11.45
C ARG A 73 3.77 -13.07 11.64
N GLU A 74 4.21 -13.66 12.75
CA GLU A 74 3.95 -15.07 13.04
C GLU A 74 2.46 -15.35 13.27
N THR A 75 1.77 -14.45 13.98
CA THR A 75 0.32 -14.54 14.18
C THR A 75 -0.42 -14.52 12.83
N LEU A 76 -0.04 -13.62 11.92
CA LEU A 76 -0.64 -13.54 10.59
C LEU A 76 -0.38 -14.78 9.74
N LYS A 77 0.82 -15.37 9.81
CA LYS A 77 1.14 -16.64 9.13
C LYS A 77 0.28 -17.81 9.62
N GLY A 78 -0.10 -17.79 10.90
CA GLY A 78 -1.00 -18.79 11.48
C GLY A 78 -2.47 -18.59 11.09
N LEU A 79 -2.88 -17.35 10.81
CA LEU A 79 -4.27 -16.99 10.51
C LEU A 79 -4.62 -17.06 9.02
N TYR A 80 -3.63 -16.95 8.13
CA TYR A 80 -3.84 -16.88 6.69
C TYR A 80 -2.78 -17.69 5.95
N THR A 81 -3.22 -18.44 4.95
CA THR A 81 -2.32 -18.96 3.93
C THR A 81 -1.71 -17.82 3.10
N VAL A 82 -0.58 -18.10 2.45
CA VAL A 82 0.06 -17.14 1.53
C VAL A 82 -0.89 -16.70 0.42
N GLU A 83 -1.76 -17.60 -0.03
CA GLU A 83 -2.73 -17.34 -1.11
C GLU A 83 -3.86 -16.43 -0.66
N GLU A 84 -4.43 -16.67 0.52
CA GLU A 84 -5.45 -15.79 1.11
C GLU A 84 -4.89 -14.39 1.38
N TYR A 85 -3.67 -14.32 1.93
CA TYR A 85 -2.98 -13.06 2.17
C TYR A 85 -2.76 -12.29 0.87
N ARG A 86 -2.31 -12.98 -0.20
CA ARG A 86 -2.16 -12.39 -1.54
C ARG A 86 -3.49 -11.93 -2.12
N ALA A 87 -4.56 -12.72 -2.01
CA ALA A 87 -5.88 -12.36 -2.50
C ALA A 87 -6.40 -11.09 -1.79
N LYS A 88 -6.21 -11.00 -0.48
CA LYS A 88 -6.59 -9.81 0.30
C LYS A 88 -5.73 -8.60 -0.01
N ALA A 89 -4.43 -8.77 -0.16
CA ALA A 89 -3.55 -7.70 -0.61
C ALA A 89 -3.98 -7.16 -1.99
N LYS A 90 -4.36 -8.03 -2.94
CA LYS A 90 -4.90 -7.61 -4.24
C LYS A 90 -6.21 -6.84 -4.13
N GLU A 91 -7.13 -7.30 -3.27
CA GLU A 91 -8.40 -6.61 -3.03
C GLU A 91 -8.18 -5.19 -2.48
N ILE A 92 -7.28 -5.04 -1.51
CA ILE A 92 -6.92 -3.75 -0.90
C ILE A 92 -6.22 -2.85 -1.91
N LEU A 93 -5.27 -3.39 -2.68
CA LEU A 93 -4.58 -2.65 -3.75
C LEU A 93 -5.55 -2.09 -4.78
N ARG A 94 -6.55 -2.87 -5.21
CA ARG A 94 -7.58 -2.40 -6.16
C ARG A 94 -8.43 -1.27 -5.60
N LYS A 95 -8.64 -1.21 -4.28
CA LYS A 95 -9.39 -0.11 -3.63
C LYS A 95 -8.52 1.12 -3.41
N LEU A 96 -7.27 0.94 -3.00
CA LEU A 96 -6.35 2.03 -2.68
C LEU A 96 -5.81 2.72 -3.93
N LEU A 97 -5.56 1.98 -5.00
CA LEU A 97 -4.89 2.52 -6.18
C LEU A 97 -5.69 3.66 -6.84
N PRO A 98 -7.01 3.55 -7.08
CA PRO A 98 -7.80 4.67 -7.61
C PRO A 98 -7.80 5.89 -6.68
N VAL A 99 -7.95 5.69 -5.37
CA VAL A 99 -7.94 6.78 -4.37
C VAL A 99 -6.59 7.48 -4.35
N TYR A 100 -5.50 6.71 -4.42
CA TYR A 100 -4.15 7.25 -4.47
C TYR A 100 -3.90 8.02 -5.76
N VAL A 101 -4.32 7.48 -6.91
CA VAL A 101 -4.25 8.18 -8.20
C VAL A 101 -5.02 9.48 -8.13
N ASP A 102 -6.29 9.46 -7.69
CA ASP A 102 -7.15 10.63 -7.63
C ASP A 102 -6.56 11.70 -6.70
N TYR A 103 -6.00 11.30 -5.55
CA TYR A 103 -5.29 12.20 -4.63
C TYR A 103 -4.09 12.88 -5.30
N MET A 104 -3.25 12.11 -5.99
CA MET A 104 -2.07 12.66 -6.68
C MET A 104 -2.45 13.54 -7.87
N ALA A 105 -3.66 13.36 -8.42
CA ALA A 105 -4.16 14.08 -9.58
C ALA A 105 -4.91 15.40 -9.24
N GLN A 106 -5.09 15.72 -7.95
CA GLN A 106 -5.89 16.88 -7.52
C GLN A 106 -5.30 18.20 -8.03
N ASP A 107 -3.98 18.34 -8.01
CA ASP A 107 -3.26 19.55 -8.41
C ASP A 107 -2.78 19.52 -9.88
N MET A 108 -3.13 18.49 -10.63
CA MET A 108 -2.77 18.35 -12.04
C MET A 108 -3.71 19.15 -12.95
N SER A 109 -3.23 19.51 -14.14
CA SER A 109 -4.07 20.03 -15.22
C SER A 109 -5.10 19.00 -15.70
N GLU A 110 -6.15 19.45 -16.37
CA GLU A 110 -7.17 18.55 -16.95
C GLU A 110 -6.57 17.56 -17.97
N GLU A 111 -5.58 17.99 -18.72
CA GLU A 111 -4.88 17.18 -19.74
C GLU A 111 -4.04 16.06 -19.09
N GLU A 112 -3.35 16.38 -17.99
CA GLU A 112 -2.62 15.43 -17.17
C GLU A 112 -3.56 14.44 -16.47
N ARG A 113 -4.67 14.92 -15.91
CA ARG A 113 -5.73 14.07 -15.32
C ARG A 113 -6.32 13.09 -16.33
N MET A 114 -6.57 13.53 -17.56
CA MET A 114 -7.08 12.66 -18.63
C MET A 114 -6.07 11.58 -19.04
N ARG A 115 -4.78 11.91 -19.11
CA ARG A 115 -3.72 10.90 -19.31
C ARG A 115 -3.69 9.89 -18.17
N LEU A 116 -3.75 10.37 -16.92
CA LEU A 116 -3.75 9.54 -15.72
C LEU A 116 -4.96 8.58 -15.67
N ALA A 117 -6.17 9.09 -15.96
CA ALA A 117 -7.39 8.30 -16.03
C ALA A 117 -7.31 7.21 -17.12
N GLY A 118 -6.59 7.49 -18.22
CA GLY A 118 -6.32 6.51 -19.28
C GLY A 118 -5.37 5.39 -18.86
N VAL A 119 -4.45 5.64 -17.93
CA VAL A 119 -3.58 4.62 -17.33
C VAL A 119 -4.37 3.75 -16.35
N VAL A 120 -5.18 4.36 -15.50
CA VAL A 120 -5.95 3.63 -14.47
C VAL A 120 -7.06 2.77 -15.05
N LYS A 121 -7.69 3.17 -16.17
CA LYS A 121 -8.70 2.35 -16.87
C LYS A 121 -8.15 1.06 -17.51
N LYS A 122 -6.83 0.85 -17.53
CA LYS A 122 -6.18 -0.36 -18.08
C LYS A 122 -5.90 -1.43 -17.02
N LEU A 123 -6.28 -1.18 -15.76
CA LEU A 123 -6.28 -2.15 -14.64
C LEU A 123 -7.53 -3.03 -14.63
#